data_AF-A0A8S2UG34-F1
#
_entry.id   AF-A0A8S2UG34-F1
#
_cell.length_a   1.000
_cell.length_b   1.000
_cell.length_c   1.000
_cell.angle_alpha   90.00
_cell.angle_beta   90.00
_cell.angle_gamma   90.00
#
_symmetry.space_group_name_H-M   'P 1'
#
loop_
_entity.id
_entity.type
_entity.pdbx_description
1 polymer ?
#
loop_
_entity_poly.entity_id
_entity_poly.type
_entity_poly.pdbx_seq_one_letter_code
_entity_poly.pdbx_strand_id
1 'polypeptide(L)'
;VIIKRDNSEKEEHIKGKEIILSAGTVGSAQILLLSGIGPREELEKHNIPVIVDLQGVGKNLQDHLMTPLFYLCTIPTLSFEDLNDKNLKLWAEQGRGSLASCVVEAQGWCQVGEKKSGGKQGRLGLNGRTAHTLGWEPWFR
;
A
#
# COMPACT_ATOMS: atom_id res chain seq x y z
N VAL A 1 16.37 22.89 1.90
CA VAL A 1 16.64 21.43 1.83
C VAL A 1 17.68 21.20 0.74
N ILE A 2 18.69 20.39 1.05
CA ILE A 2 19.69 19.94 0.07
C ILE A 2 19.26 18.54 -0.36
N ILE A 3 19.11 18.31 -1.66
CA ILE A 3 18.80 17.00 -2.23
C ILE A 3 20.06 16.48 -2.92
N LYS A 4 20.50 15.28 -2.53
CA LYS A 4 21.54 14.50 -3.21
C LYS A 4 20.92 13.23 -3.78
N ARG A 5 20.99 13.03 -5.09
CA ARG A 5 20.60 11.78 -5.76
C ARG A 5 21.84 10.92 -6.02
N ASP A 6 21.78 9.63 -5.68
CA ASP A 6 22.69 8.56 -6.14
C ASP A 6 24.19 8.84 -6.12
N ASN A 7 24.78 9.17 -4.96
CA ASN A 7 26.23 9.46 -4.84
C ASN A 7 26.77 10.44 -5.90
N SER A 8 25.88 11.17 -6.58
CA SER A 8 26.28 12.10 -7.62
C SER A 8 26.77 13.37 -6.95
N GLU A 9 27.75 14.03 -7.56
CA GLU A 9 28.24 15.32 -7.08
C GLU A 9 27.21 16.46 -7.23
N LYS A 10 26.02 16.17 -7.79
CA LYS A 10 24.98 17.17 -7.99
C LYS A 10 24.17 17.37 -6.70
N GLU A 11 24.33 18.55 -6.13
CA GLU A 11 23.53 19.07 -5.03
C GLU A 11 22.47 20.04 -5.56
N GLU A 12 21.22 19.84 -5.18
CA GLU A 12 20.14 20.80 -5.46
C GLU A 12 19.67 21.47 -4.18
N HIS A 13 19.57 22.80 -4.22
CA HIS A 13 19.19 23.62 -3.08
C HIS A 13 17.78 24.16 -3.27
N ILE A 14 16.84 23.65 -2.48
CA ILE A 14 15.46 24.13 -2.49
C ILE A 14 15.24 25.04 -1.28
N LYS A 15 14.70 26.23 -1.55
CA LYS A 15 14.26 27.20 -0.54
C LYS A 15 12.75 27.43 -0.71
N GLY A 16 12.04 27.46 0.41
CA GLY A 16 10.62 27.78 0.47
C GLY A 16 10.30 28.27 1.88
N LYS A 17 9.16 28.95 2.05
CA LYS A 17 8.68 29.31 3.40
C LYS A 17 8.44 28.05 4.26
N GLU A 18 7.92 27.01 3.61
CA GLU A 18 7.67 25.70 4.19
C GLU A 18 8.06 24.63 3.16
N ILE A 19 8.40 23.42 3.64
CA ILE A 19 8.74 22.28 2.80
C ILE A 19 7.94 21.08 3.31
N ILE A 20 7.13 20.48 2.42
CA ILE A 20 6.28 19.34 2.73
C ILE A 20 6.95 18.08 2.20
N LEU A 21 7.16 17.10 3.08
CA LEU A 21 7.77 15.82 2.73
C LEU A 21 6.69 14.76 2.46
N SER A 22 6.58 14.33 1.20
CA SER A 22 5.53 13.41 0.73
C SER A 22 6.10 12.19 -0.01
N ALA A 23 7.20 11.61 0.48
CA ALA A 23 7.87 10.46 -0.12
C ALA A 23 7.28 9.09 0.31
N GLY A 24 6.04 9.08 0.82
CA GLY A 24 5.36 7.88 1.33
C GLY A 24 5.92 7.36 2.66
N THR A 25 5.31 6.30 3.21
CA THR A 25 5.62 5.78 4.55
C THR A 25 7.09 5.37 4.71
N VAL A 26 7.68 4.76 3.68
CA VAL A 26 9.09 4.31 3.69
C VAL A 26 10.04 5.46 3.37
N GLY A 27 9.80 6.16 2.24
CA GLY A 27 10.71 7.19 1.75
C GLY A 27 10.79 8.41 2.67
N SER A 28 9.68 8.86 3.25
CA SER A 28 9.68 10.01 4.16
C SER A 28 10.48 9.72 5.44
N ALA A 29 10.30 8.53 6.03
CA ALA A 29 11.07 8.13 7.21
C ALA A 29 12.57 8.05 6.90
N GLN A 30 12.93 7.46 5.76
CA GLN A 30 14.33 7.38 5.31
C GLN A 30 14.94 8.77 5.12
N ILE A 31 14.25 9.70 4.46
CA ILE A 31 14.76 11.05 4.21
C ILE A 31 14.98 11.79 5.53
N LEU A 32 14.07 11.67 6.50
CA LEU A 32 14.25 12.28 7.83
C LEU A 32 15.48 11.72 8.54
N LEU A 33 15.64 10.39 8.56
CA LEU A 33 16.80 9.72 9.17
C LEU A 33 18.11 10.19 8.53
N LEU A 34 18.19 10.17 7.20
CA LEU A 34 19.38 10.64 6.45
C LEU A 34 19.65 12.14 6.61
N SER A 35 18.63 12.90 7.01
CA SER A 35 18.74 14.33 7.33
C SER A 35 19.09 14.59 8.80
N GLY A 36 19.39 13.55 9.60
CA GLY A 36 19.72 13.70 11.02
C GLY A 36 18.52 13.94 11.93
N ILE A 37 17.30 13.59 11.48
CA ILE A 37 16.05 13.70 12.24
C ILE A 37 15.53 12.29 12.52
N GLY A 38 15.71 11.81 13.75
CA GLY A 38 15.31 10.45 14.14
C GLY A 38 15.94 9.99 15.45
N PRO A 39 15.81 8.70 15.81
CA PRO A 39 16.38 8.19 17.06
C PRO A 39 17.90 8.36 17.10
N ARG A 40 18.42 9.06 18.12
CA ARG A 40 19.86 9.30 18.30
C ARG A 40 20.72 8.07 18.09
N GLU A 41 20.42 6.97 18.78
CA GLU A 41 21.20 5.73 18.73
C GLU A 41 21.30 5.16 17.30
N GLU A 42 20.20 5.25 16.53
CA GLU A 42 20.16 4.76 15.15
C GLU A 42 20.99 5.65 14.22
N LEU A 43 20.92 6.97 14.40
CA LEU A 43 21.69 7.95 13.63
C LEU A 43 23.20 7.83 13.92
N GLU A 44 23.58 7.77 15.20
CA GLU A 44 24.97 7.63 15.64
C GLU A 44 25.58 6.31 15.13
N LYS A 45 24.82 5.20 15.15
CA LYS A 45 25.25 3.92 14.58
C LYS A 45 25.63 4.00 13.10
N HIS A 46 25.02 4.92 12.35
CA HIS A 46 25.27 5.13 10.92
C HIS A 46 26.18 6.33 10.63
N ASN A 47 26.82 6.92 11.66
CA ASN A 47 27.64 8.13 11.54
C ASN A 47 26.89 9.33 10.94
N ILE A 48 25.59 9.44 11.19
CA ILE A 48 24.76 10.56 10.75
C ILE A 48 24.70 11.60 11.89
N PRO A 49 25.05 12.88 11.63
CA PRO A 49 24.91 13.93 12.64
C PRO A 49 23.47 14.06 13.14
N VAL A 50 23.28 14.07 14.45
CA VAL A 50 21.96 14.23 15.06
C VAL A 50 21.60 15.72 15.08
N ILE A 51 20.64 16.12 14.24
CA ILE A 51 20.04 17.47 14.25
C ILE A 51 18.86 17.50 15.22
N VAL A 52 17.99 16.49 15.17
CA VAL A 52 16.83 16.35 16.05
C VAL A 52 16.69 14.89 16.48
N ASP A 53 16.74 14.65 17.79
CA ASP A 53 16.48 13.34 18.36
C ASP A 53 14.97 13.11 18.47
N LEU A 54 14.41 12.31 17.54
CA LEU A 54 12.99 12.05 17.43
C LEU A 54 12.71 10.55 17.28
N GLN A 55 12.39 9.91 18.41
CA GLN A 55 12.28 8.45 18.55
C GLN A 55 11.19 7.79 17.66
N GLY A 56 10.18 8.55 17.24
CA GLY A 56 9.08 8.03 16.42
C GLY A 56 9.42 7.83 14.93
N VAL A 57 10.50 8.45 14.42
CA VAL A 57 10.82 8.38 12.99
C VAL A 57 11.23 6.95 12.61
N GLY A 58 10.58 6.40 11.58
CA GLY A 58 10.81 5.02 11.12
C GLY A 58 10.21 3.94 12.02
N LYS A 59 9.40 4.30 13.02
CA LYS A 59 8.68 3.36 13.89
C LYS A 59 7.18 3.32 13.55
N ASN A 60 6.45 2.41 14.20
CA ASN A 60 5.01 2.21 14.02
C ASN A 60 4.59 1.95 12.56
N LEU A 61 5.42 1.22 11.81
CA LEU A 61 5.01 0.69 10.51
C LEU A 61 3.92 -0.37 10.74
N GLN A 62 2.78 -0.17 10.10
CA GLN A 62 1.67 -1.11 10.09
C GLN A 62 1.34 -1.44 8.64
N ASP A 63 0.95 -2.69 8.40
CA ASP A 63 0.55 -3.19 7.10
C ASP A 63 -0.51 -4.27 7.26
N HIS A 64 -1.28 -4.52 6.21
CA HIS A 64 -2.25 -5.61 6.17
C HIS A 64 -1.62 -6.85 5.54
N LEU A 65 -1.40 -7.89 6.34
CA LEU A 65 -0.88 -9.16 5.85
C LEU A 65 -1.85 -9.80 4.86
N MET A 66 -1.32 -10.35 3.77
CA MET A 66 -2.09 -10.98 2.70
C MET A 66 -1.64 -12.42 2.47
N THR A 67 -2.59 -13.34 2.29
CA THR A 67 -2.35 -14.71 1.83
C THR A 67 -3.22 -14.98 0.61
N PRO A 68 -2.65 -14.96 -0.61
CA PRO A 68 -3.44 -15.17 -1.82
C PRO A 68 -3.84 -16.64 -1.96
N LEU A 69 -5.08 -16.88 -2.43
CA LEU A 69 -5.57 -18.20 -2.80
C LEU A 69 -5.95 -18.18 -4.28
N PHE A 70 -5.48 -19.18 -5.02
CA PHE A 70 -5.74 -19.32 -6.45
C PHE A 70 -6.57 -20.57 -6.70
N TYR A 71 -7.62 -20.44 -7.51
CA TYR A 71 -8.53 -21.52 -7.89
C TYR A 71 -8.63 -21.58 -9.42
N LEU A 72 -8.73 -22.79 -9.97
CA LEU A 72 -9.02 -22.98 -11.39
C LEU A 72 -10.52 -22.74 -11.63
N CYS A 73 -10.82 -21.98 -12.68
CA CYS A 73 -12.18 -21.68 -13.10
C CYS A 73 -12.51 -22.43 -14.39
N THR A 74 -13.73 -22.97 -14.50
CA THR A 74 -14.23 -23.59 -15.74
C THR A 74 -14.93 -22.59 -16.66
N ILE A 75 -15.12 -21.36 -16.19
CA ILE A 75 -15.66 -20.23 -16.96
C ILE A 75 -14.54 -19.24 -17.27
N PRO A 76 -14.61 -18.51 -18.38
CA PRO A 76 -13.67 -17.44 -18.67
C PRO A 76 -13.68 -16.40 -17.54
N THR A 77 -12.50 -16.09 -17.02
CA THR A 77 -12.26 -15.02 -16.05
C THR A 77 -11.22 -14.06 -16.62
N LEU A 78 -11.10 -12.88 -16.00
CA LEU A 78 -9.96 -11.99 -16.29
C LEU A 78 -8.66 -12.77 -16.08
N SER A 79 -7.81 -12.81 -17.09
CA SER A 79 -6.58 -13.60 -17.06
C SER A 79 -5.48 -12.94 -17.87
N PHE A 80 -4.29 -13.52 -17.86
CA PHE A 80 -3.19 -13.05 -18.69
C PHE A 80 -3.48 -13.15 -20.20
N GLU A 81 -4.46 -13.97 -20.62
CA GLU A 81 -4.88 -14.05 -22.03
C GLU A 81 -5.56 -12.76 -22.51
N ASP A 82 -6.05 -11.93 -21.58
CA ASP A 82 -6.61 -10.61 -21.90
C ASP A 82 -5.56 -9.60 -22.36
N LEU A 83 -4.27 -9.85 -22.12
CA LEU A 83 -3.15 -9.05 -22.62
C LEU A 83 -2.88 -9.39 -24.10
N ASN A 84 -3.79 -8.96 -24.97
CA ASN A 84 -3.73 -9.19 -26.42
C ASN A 84 -4.05 -7.91 -27.22
N ASP A 85 -3.68 -7.91 -28.51
CA ASP A 85 -3.80 -6.74 -29.39
C ASP A 85 -5.24 -6.21 -29.52
N LYS A 86 -6.24 -7.10 -29.49
CA LYS A 86 -7.65 -6.71 -29.57
C LYS A 86 -8.05 -5.88 -28.36
N ASN A 87 -7.70 -6.33 -27.15
CA ASN A 87 -8.03 -5.63 -25.93
C ASN A 87 -7.16 -4.36 -25.75
N LEU A 88 -5.90 -4.39 -26.19
CA LEU A 88 -5.04 -3.20 -26.24
C LEU A 88 -5.62 -2.11 -27.15
N LYS A 89 -6.08 -2.47 -28.34
CA LYS A 89 -6.73 -1.54 -29.27
C LYS A 89 -8.03 -0.96 -28.69
N LEU A 90 -8.87 -1.81 -28.11
CA LEU A 90 -10.12 -1.38 -27.49
C LEU A 90 -9.88 -0.39 -26.34
N TRP A 91 -8.86 -0.64 -25.52
CA TRP A 91 -8.46 0.26 -24.44
C TRP A 91 -7.88 1.57 -24.99
N ALA A 92 -6.98 1.52 -25.97
CA ALA A 92 -6.33 2.71 -26.51
C ALA A 92 -7.31 3.64 -27.23
N GLU A 93 -8.28 3.09 -27.97
CA GLU A 93 -9.23 3.89 -28.76
C GLU A 93 -10.43 4.36 -27.92
N GLN A 94 -10.85 3.59 -26.92
CA GLN A 94 -12.15 3.82 -26.24
C GLN A 94 -12.05 3.86 -24.72
N GLY A 95 -10.91 3.54 -24.11
CA GLY A 95 -10.77 3.41 -22.66
C GLY A 95 -11.62 2.28 -22.06
N ARG A 96 -11.93 1.25 -22.85
CA ARG A 96 -12.83 0.14 -22.49
C ARG A 96 -12.13 -1.22 -22.58
N GLY A 97 -12.83 -2.26 -22.11
CA GLY A 97 -12.36 -3.65 -22.18
C GLY A 97 -11.72 -4.12 -20.88
N SER A 98 -11.22 -5.35 -20.88
CA SER A 98 -10.63 -6.01 -19.70
C SER A 98 -9.43 -5.26 -19.13
N LEU A 99 -8.65 -4.56 -19.97
CA LEU A 99 -7.50 -3.75 -19.54
C LEU A 99 -7.88 -2.48 -18.77
N ALA A 100 -9.16 -2.10 -18.78
CA ALA A 100 -9.69 -1.02 -17.94
C ALA A 100 -10.24 -1.53 -16.60
N SER A 101 -10.27 -2.85 -16.35
CA SER A 101 -10.71 -3.41 -15.07
C SER A 101 -9.66 -3.19 -13.98
N CYS A 102 -10.14 -3.01 -12.75
CA CYS A 102 -9.30 -2.95 -11.55
C CYS A 102 -8.98 -4.33 -10.96
N VAL A 103 -9.33 -5.42 -11.66
CA VAL A 103 -9.17 -6.83 -11.27
C VAL A 103 -10.11 -7.29 -10.15
N VAL A 104 -10.32 -6.47 -9.12
CA VAL A 104 -11.14 -6.80 -7.95
C VAL A 104 -12.58 -6.30 -8.13
N GLU A 105 -13.48 -7.21 -8.53
CA GLU A 105 -14.91 -6.88 -8.74
C GLU A 105 -15.81 -7.14 -7.51
N ALA A 106 -15.27 -7.85 -6.51
CA ALA A 106 -15.95 -8.11 -5.25
C ALA A 106 -14.94 -8.18 -4.09
N GLN A 107 -15.27 -7.52 -2.99
CA GLN A 107 -14.53 -7.58 -1.73
C GLN A 107 -15.50 -7.85 -0.58
N GLY A 108 -15.06 -8.65 0.39
CA GLY A 108 -15.83 -8.98 1.59
C GLY A 108 -14.99 -8.82 2.85
N TRP A 109 -15.65 -8.39 3.92
CA TRP A 109 -15.10 -8.40 5.27
C TRP A 109 -15.80 -9.48 6.07
N CYS A 110 -15.05 -10.33 6.79
CA CYS A 110 -15.64 -11.35 7.65
C CYS A 110 -14.97 -11.34 9.02
N GLN A 111 -15.77 -11.63 10.05
CA GLN A 111 -15.25 -11.91 11.38
C GLN A 111 -15.10 -13.42 11.52
N VAL A 112 -13.87 -13.88 11.65
CA VAL A 112 -13.61 -15.28 11.96
C VAL A 112 -13.67 -15.44 13.48
N GLY A 113 -14.60 -16.26 13.98
CA GLY A 113 -14.74 -16.49 15.42
C GLY A 113 -13.49 -17.16 16.01
N GLU A 114 -13.10 -16.77 17.22
CA GLU A 114 -12.04 -17.45 17.96
C GLU A 114 -12.48 -18.85 18.40
N LYS A 115 -11.59 -19.84 18.29
CA LYS A 115 -11.74 -21.11 19.02
C LYS A 115 -11.63 -20.80 20.51
N LYS A 116 -12.73 -20.87 21.26
CA LYS A 116 -12.66 -20.98 22.73
C LYS A 116 -11.86 -22.25 23.07
N SER A 117 -10.83 -22.12 23.90
CA SER A 117 -10.09 -23.28 24.44
C SER A 117 -11.03 -24.10 25.32
N GLY A 118 -11.69 -25.10 24.73
CA GLY A 118 -12.67 -25.94 25.42
C GLY A 118 -13.84 -26.31 24.52
N GLY A 119 -13.70 -27.44 23.82
CA GLY A 119 -14.76 -28.25 23.21
C GLY A 119 -16.06 -27.56 22.79
N LYS A 120 -16.09 -27.03 21.56
CA LYS A 120 -17.18 -27.16 20.57
C LYS A 120 -16.73 -26.49 19.26
N GLN A 121 -16.93 -27.18 18.15
CA GLN A 121 -16.48 -26.80 16.81
C GLN A 121 -16.97 -25.39 16.47
N GLY A 122 -16.03 -24.44 16.31
CA GLY A 122 -16.33 -23.06 15.96
C GLY A 122 -17.09 -23.03 14.64
N ARG A 123 -18.30 -22.49 14.66
CA ARG A 123 -19.11 -22.26 13.45
C ARG A 123 -18.46 -21.08 12.72
N LEU A 124 -17.93 -21.31 11.52
CA LEU A 124 -17.45 -20.24 10.65
C LEU A 124 -18.66 -19.39 10.25
N GLY A 125 -18.86 -18.27 10.96
CA GLY A 125 -19.90 -17.31 10.65
C GLY A 125 -19.37 -16.31 9.63
N LEU A 126 -19.61 -16.55 8.34
CA LEU A 126 -19.39 -15.55 7.30
C LEU A 126 -20.49 -14.49 7.39
N ASN A 127 -20.33 -13.52 8.29
CA ASN A 127 -21.05 -12.25 8.20
C ASN A 127 -20.32 -11.36 7.18
N GLY A 128 -20.47 -11.70 5.90
CA GLY A 128 -19.92 -10.91 4.80
C GLY A 128 -20.84 -9.74 4.47
N ARG A 129 -20.32 -8.52 4.45
CA ARG A 129 -20.87 -7.47 3.57
C ARG A 129 -20.05 -7.50 2.29
N THR A 130 -20.70 -7.84 1.18
CA THR A 130 -20.11 -7.72 -0.16
C THR A 130 -20.43 -6.33 -0.68
N ALA A 131 -19.39 -5.53 -0.93
CA ALA A 131 -19.55 -4.32 -1.73
C ALA A 131 -19.22 -4.69 -3.17
N HIS A 132 -20.20 -4.52 -4.06
CA HIS A 132 -19.95 -4.50 -5.49
C HIS A 132 -19.57 -3.08 -5.89
N THR A 133 -18.58 -2.93 -6.75
CA THR A 133 -18.12 -1.63 -7.29
C THR A 133 -19.24 -0.84 -7.99
N LEU A 134 -20.33 -1.51 -8.40
CA LEU A 134 -21.50 -0.91 -9.04
C LEU A 134 -22.63 -0.48 -8.07
N GLY A 135 -22.47 -0.61 -6.76
CA GLY A 135 -23.55 -0.39 -5.78
C GLY A 135 -23.09 0.25 -4.46
N TRP A 136 -22.29 1.30 -4.52
CA TRP A 136 -21.79 2.02 -3.35
C TRP A 136 -22.87 2.96 -2.78
N GLU A 137 -23.48 2.63 -1.63
CA GLU A 137 -24.25 3.61 -0.85
C GLU A 137 -23.36 4.27 0.23
N PRO A 138 -23.45 5.61 0.42
CA PRO A 138 -22.61 6.32 1.38
C PRO A 138 -22.87 5.92 2.83
N TRP A 139 -21.78 5.77 3.59
CA TRP A 139 -21.74 5.26 4.96
C TRP A 139 -22.01 6.30 6.07
N PHE A 140 -22.54 7.47 5.74
CA PHE A 140 -22.86 8.49 6.76
C PHE A 140 -24.34 8.43 7.17
N ARG A 141 -24.61 7.78 8.30
CA ARG A 141 -25.68 8.13 9.24
C ARG A 141 -25.16 8.04 10.66
#